data_AF-A0A6I0ES31-F1
#
_entry.id   AF-A0A6I0ES31-F1
#
_cell.length_a   1.000
_cell.length_b   1.000
_cell.length_c   1.000
_cell.angle_alpha   90.00
_cell.angle_beta   90.00
_cell.angle_gamma   90.00
#
_symmetry.space_group_name_H-M   'P 1'
#
loop_
_entity.id
_entity.type
_entity.pdbx_description
1 polymer ?
#
loop_
_entity_poly.entity_id
_entity_poly.type
_entity_poly.pdbx_seq_one_letter_code
_entity_poly.pdbx_strand_id
1 'polypeptide(L)'
;MEEKKGHTAQDWFEKKHWGNLQGFQLEMSKKELKNKKKAKKKRKKLGLDNASTSSLIPYDEAHNGFKQSHAQLEEAVTLHDQGIEGDKEAVVKAQELLQQIRQEVQDPLIEAYYGSATCLLGRDAINPNVRMAKALSGLKVLDQAVKTAPGHVDIRVLRSQVCFRLPEKYFHRSTTAINDFCQLIYWYEQDRELFSQDFYEQCLIDLGDAYQNVGNKKKAQAIWQQGLTVTKDPKHSKTLKKRLNS
;
A
#
# COMPACT_ATOMS: atom_id res chain seq x y z
N MET A 1 39.27 5.93 33.53
CA MET A 1 38.77 6.12 32.16
C MET A 1 37.86 4.95 31.87
N GLU A 2 36.54 5.14 31.95
CA GLU A 2 35.57 4.15 31.49
C GLU A 2 34.65 4.84 30.49
N GLU A 3 34.71 4.38 29.24
CA GLU A 3 33.89 4.83 28.13
C GLU A 3 32.44 4.43 28.36
N LYS A 4 31.55 5.43 28.49
CA LYS A 4 30.11 5.22 28.44
C LYS A 4 29.71 4.89 27.01
N LYS A 5 29.35 3.63 26.76
CA LYS A 5 28.71 3.18 25.51
C LYS A 5 27.36 3.87 25.33
N GLY A 6 27.32 4.89 24.48
CA GLY A 6 26.09 5.57 24.08
C GLY A 6 25.19 4.63 23.28
N HIS A 7 23.99 4.37 23.81
CA HIS A 7 22.92 3.73 23.03
C HIS A 7 22.46 4.71 21.96
N THR A 8 22.49 4.30 20.70
CA THR A 8 22.15 5.17 19.58
C THR A 8 20.63 5.28 19.42
N ALA A 9 20.15 6.33 18.76
CA ALA A 9 18.72 6.50 18.46
C ALA A 9 18.14 5.34 17.59
N GLN A 10 18.99 4.60 16.88
CA GLN A 10 18.66 3.37 16.14
C GLN A 10 18.26 2.22 17.08
N ASP A 11 19.00 1.98 18.16
CA ASP A 11 18.68 0.92 19.14
C ASP A 11 17.32 1.12 19.82
N TRP A 12 16.92 2.39 20.00
CA TRP A 12 15.61 2.74 20.55
C TRP A 12 14.48 2.57 19.52
N PHE A 13 14.76 2.81 18.23
CA PHE A 13 13.82 2.64 17.11
C PHE A 13 13.51 1.17 16.83
N GLU A 14 14.54 0.30 16.84
CA GLU A 14 14.38 -1.15 16.68
C GLU A 14 13.61 -1.78 17.86
N LYS A 15 13.98 -1.47 19.12
CA LYS A 15 13.33 -2.12 20.27
C LYS A 15 11.86 -1.75 20.48
N LYS A 16 11.46 -0.50 20.20
CA LYS A 16 10.13 -0.01 20.60
C LYS A 16 9.05 -0.09 19.51
N HIS A 17 9.44 -0.04 18.24
CA HIS A 17 8.51 -0.14 17.11
C HIS A 17 8.59 -1.47 16.37
N TRP A 18 9.78 -2.00 16.12
CA TRP A 18 9.92 -3.33 15.52
C TRP A 18 9.57 -4.46 16.49
N GLY A 19 9.89 -4.35 17.79
CA GLY A 19 9.54 -5.37 18.77
C GLY A 19 8.03 -5.65 18.90
N ASN A 20 7.20 -4.62 18.74
CA ASN A 20 5.73 -4.75 18.84
C ASN A 20 5.08 -5.21 17.52
N LEU A 21 5.63 -4.77 16.38
CA LEU A 21 5.20 -5.22 15.05
C LEU A 21 5.65 -6.66 14.76
N GLN A 22 6.90 -7.03 15.06
CA GLN A 22 7.38 -8.40 14.97
C GLN A 22 6.61 -9.32 15.92
N GLY A 23 6.32 -8.89 17.16
CA GLY A 23 5.51 -9.67 18.10
C GLY A 23 4.11 -9.98 17.57
N PHE A 24 3.42 -8.97 17.05
CA PHE A 24 2.09 -9.11 16.45
C PHE A 24 2.10 -9.94 15.15
N GLN A 25 3.08 -9.71 14.27
CA GLN A 25 3.25 -10.45 13.01
C GLN A 25 3.66 -11.92 13.25
N LEU A 26 4.50 -12.21 14.25
CA LEU A 26 4.83 -13.59 14.67
C LEU A 26 3.60 -14.30 15.22
N GLU A 27 2.75 -13.64 16.00
CA GLU A 27 1.49 -14.25 16.47
C GLU A 27 0.51 -14.53 15.33
N MET A 28 0.38 -13.61 14.36
CA MET A 28 -0.46 -13.80 13.18
C MET A 28 0.05 -14.93 12.29
N SER A 29 1.35 -14.95 11.98
CA SER A 29 2.01 -16.01 11.20
C SER A 29 1.89 -17.38 11.90
N LYS A 30 2.06 -17.45 13.23
CA LYS A 30 1.84 -18.68 14.02
C LYS A 30 0.38 -19.15 13.97
N LYS A 31 -0.59 -18.23 14.02
CA LYS A 31 -2.03 -18.55 13.89
C LYS A 31 -2.34 -19.10 12.48
N GLU A 32 -1.80 -18.48 11.43
CA GLU A 32 -1.96 -18.95 10.05
C GLU A 32 -1.31 -20.31 9.81
N LEU A 33 -0.11 -20.55 10.36
CA LEU A 33 0.56 -21.85 10.26
C LEU A 33 -0.25 -22.94 11.00
N LYS A 34 -0.82 -22.62 12.16
CA LYS A 34 -1.68 -23.54 12.93
C LYS A 34 -2.96 -23.86 12.17
N ASN A 35 -3.55 -22.88 11.48
CA ASN A 35 -4.73 -23.07 10.64
C ASN A 35 -4.41 -23.89 9.38
N LYS A 36 -3.29 -23.65 8.70
CA LYS A 36 -2.81 -24.46 7.56
C LYS A 36 -2.55 -25.91 7.97
N LYS A 37 -1.94 -26.15 9.14
CA LYS A 37 -1.74 -27.52 9.69
C LYS A 37 -3.06 -28.21 10.03
N LYS A 38 -4.04 -27.50 10.60
CA LYS A 38 -5.40 -28.03 10.84
C LYS A 38 -6.13 -28.37 9.54
N ALA A 39 -6.03 -27.51 8.53
CA ALA A 39 -6.61 -27.75 7.20
C ALA A 39 -5.97 -28.96 6.50
N LYS A 40 -4.64 -29.10 6.55
CA LYS A 40 -3.92 -30.26 6.02
C LYS A 40 -4.31 -31.56 6.74
N LYS A 41 -4.46 -31.53 8.07
CA LYS A 41 -4.93 -32.69 8.87
C LYS A 41 -6.39 -33.05 8.55
N LYS A 42 -7.24 -32.06 8.28
CA LYS A 42 -8.63 -32.26 7.87
C LYS A 42 -8.72 -32.86 6.46
N ARG A 43 -7.88 -32.41 5.51
CA ARG A 43 -7.78 -32.97 4.15
C ARG A 43 -7.30 -34.42 4.14
N LYS A 44 -6.28 -34.73 4.95
CA LYS A 44 -5.78 -36.10 5.16
C LYS A 44 -6.83 -37.03 5.77
N LYS A 45 -7.67 -36.51 6.67
CA LYS A 45 -8.81 -37.26 7.25
C LYS A 45 -9.94 -37.51 6.24
N LEU A 46 -10.01 -36.70 5.16
CA LEU A 46 -11.00 -36.79 4.09
C LEU A 46 -10.48 -37.50 2.82
N GLY A 47 -9.24 -38.01 2.83
CA GLY A 47 -8.67 -38.77 1.71
C GLY A 47 -8.31 -37.96 0.46
N LEU A 48 -8.14 -36.64 0.57
CA LEU A 48 -7.94 -35.72 -0.58
C LEU A 48 -6.46 -35.48 -0.93
N ASP A 49 -5.61 -36.50 -0.79
CA ASP A 49 -4.15 -36.32 -0.73
C ASP A 49 -3.40 -36.59 -2.05
N ASN A 50 -4.07 -37.10 -3.09
CA ASN A 50 -3.43 -37.42 -4.37
C ASN A 50 -3.91 -36.51 -5.50
N ALA A 51 -3.16 -35.44 -5.76
CA ALA A 51 -3.02 -34.86 -7.10
C ALA A 51 -1.78 -33.95 -7.17
N SER A 52 -0.70 -34.50 -7.73
CA SER A 52 0.30 -33.74 -8.47
C SER A 52 0.68 -34.61 -9.66
N THR A 53 0.24 -34.20 -10.85
CA THR A 53 1.12 -33.89 -12.00
C THR A 53 0.23 -33.48 -13.18
N SER A 54 0.59 -32.34 -13.77
CA SER A 54 0.60 -32.07 -15.21
C SER A 54 -0.28 -32.94 -16.10
N SER A 55 -1.34 -32.35 -16.64
CA SER A 55 -1.78 -32.65 -18.01
C SER A 55 -2.47 -31.41 -18.58
N LEU A 56 -2.02 -31.01 -19.75
CA LEU A 56 -2.70 -30.08 -20.65
C LEU A 56 -4.16 -30.54 -20.81
N ILE A 57 -5.10 -29.74 -20.32
CA ILE A 57 -6.51 -29.89 -20.65
C ILE A 57 -6.84 -28.79 -21.67
N PRO A 58 -7.47 -29.10 -22.82
CA PRO A 58 -7.73 -28.13 -23.87
C PRO A 58 -8.58 -26.97 -23.34
N TYR A 59 -8.12 -25.75 -23.63
CA TYR A 59 -8.84 -24.50 -23.35
C TYR A 59 -10.03 -24.38 -24.32
N ASP A 60 -11.23 -24.67 -23.83
CA ASP A 60 -12.48 -24.53 -24.60
C ASP A 60 -13.36 -23.38 -24.05
N GLU A 61 -13.52 -22.36 -24.90
CA GLU A 61 -14.65 -21.43 -25.13
C GLU A 61 -15.44 -20.75 -23.98
N ALA A 62 -14.97 -20.73 -22.73
CA ALA A 62 -15.57 -19.91 -21.65
C ALA A 62 -14.83 -18.58 -21.33
N HIS A 63 -13.78 -18.23 -22.08
CA HIS A 63 -12.78 -17.23 -21.65
C HIS A 63 -12.95 -15.80 -22.16
N ASN A 64 -14.04 -15.45 -22.87
CA ASN A 64 -14.12 -14.11 -23.45
C ASN A 64 -14.38 -13.02 -22.40
N GLY A 65 -15.26 -13.28 -21.41
CA GLY A 65 -15.57 -12.31 -20.34
C GLY A 65 -14.39 -12.03 -19.41
N PHE A 66 -13.68 -13.07 -18.94
CA PHE A 66 -12.53 -12.88 -18.04
C PHE A 66 -11.34 -12.18 -18.71
N LYS A 67 -11.09 -12.47 -20.00
CA LYS A 67 -10.04 -11.81 -20.78
C LYS A 67 -10.39 -10.35 -21.07
N GLN A 68 -11.67 -10.06 -21.30
CA GLN A 68 -12.17 -8.70 -21.48
C GLN A 68 -12.08 -7.88 -20.19
N SER A 69 -12.48 -8.42 -19.04
CA SER A 69 -12.37 -7.73 -17.75
C SER A 69 -10.90 -7.43 -17.38
N HIS A 70 -9.95 -8.30 -17.77
CA HIS A 70 -8.52 -8.05 -17.56
C HIS A 70 -8.01 -6.89 -18.42
N ALA A 71 -8.35 -6.85 -19.71
CA ALA A 71 -7.98 -5.76 -20.60
C ALA A 71 -8.60 -4.42 -20.16
N GLN A 72 -9.87 -4.44 -19.73
CA GLN A 72 -10.54 -3.25 -19.18
C GLN A 72 -9.90 -2.78 -17.87
N LEU A 73 -9.42 -3.71 -17.03
CA LEU A 73 -8.71 -3.35 -15.81
C LEU A 73 -7.37 -2.68 -16.12
N GLU A 74 -6.59 -3.20 -17.06
CA GLU A 74 -5.33 -2.57 -17.50
C GLU A 74 -5.56 -1.15 -18.03
N GLU A 75 -6.61 -0.95 -18.83
CA GLU A 75 -7.02 0.37 -19.31
C GLU A 75 -7.40 1.29 -18.15
N ALA A 76 -8.22 0.81 -17.22
CA ALA A 76 -8.63 1.56 -16.05
C ALA A 76 -7.45 2.00 -15.16
N VAL A 77 -6.46 1.12 -14.97
CA VAL A 77 -5.23 1.43 -14.24
C VAL A 77 -4.40 2.48 -14.97
N THR A 78 -4.26 2.35 -16.30
CA THR A 78 -3.55 3.34 -17.12
C THR A 78 -4.19 4.73 -17.01
N LEU A 79 -5.53 4.80 -17.12
CA LEU A 79 -6.28 6.05 -16.96
C LEU A 79 -6.16 6.61 -15.53
N HIS A 80 -6.16 5.74 -14.52
CA HIS A 80 -5.95 6.14 -13.14
C HIS A 80 -4.57 6.78 -12.94
N ASP A 81 -3.52 6.20 -13.51
CA ASP A 81 -2.16 6.69 -13.37
C ASP A 81 -1.97 8.03 -14.09
N GLN A 82 -2.56 8.20 -15.28
CA GLN A 82 -2.69 9.51 -15.93
C GLN A 82 -3.43 10.52 -15.04
N GLY A 83 -4.46 10.08 -14.33
CA GLY A 83 -5.18 10.87 -13.34
C GLY A 83 -4.33 11.29 -12.14
N ILE A 84 -3.40 10.46 -11.69
CA ILE A 84 -2.40 10.81 -10.67
C ILE A 84 -1.48 11.92 -11.19
N GLU A 85 -1.08 11.86 -12.45
CA GLU A 85 -0.23 12.84 -13.13
C GLU A 85 -0.95 14.18 -13.41
N GLY A 86 -2.28 14.19 -13.36
CA GLY A 86 -3.09 15.41 -13.38
C GLY A 86 -4.16 15.47 -14.46
N ASP A 87 -4.31 14.43 -15.27
CA ASP A 87 -5.36 14.35 -16.29
C ASP A 87 -6.73 14.11 -15.63
N LYS A 88 -7.55 15.16 -15.58
CA LYS A 88 -8.88 15.12 -14.95
C LYS A 88 -9.89 14.30 -15.75
N GLU A 89 -9.75 14.25 -17.08
CA GLU A 89 -10.64 13.45 -17.93
C GLU A 89 -10.33 11.96 -17.74
N ALA A 90 -9.05 11.62 -17.62
CA ALA A 90 -8.63 10.25 -17.32
C ALA A 90 -9.17 9.78 -15.97
N VAL A 91 -9.21 10.63 -14.94
CA VAL A 91 -9.84 10.29 -13.64
C VAL A 91 -11.30 9.90 -13.79
N VAL A 92 -12.07 10.66 -14.57
CA VAL A 92 -13.50 10.37 -14.80
C VAL A 92 -13.65 9.02 -15.50
N LYS A 93 -12.92 8.82 -16.61
CA LYS A 93 -12.96 7.57 -17.38
C LYS A 93 -12.53 6.36 -16.55
N ALA A 94 -11.44 6.49 -15.78
CA ALA A 94 -10.97 5.44 -14.88
C ALA A 94 -12.07 5.06 -13.86
N GLN A 95 -12.70 6.06 -13.23
CA GLN A 95 -13.71 5.81 -12.21
C GLN A 95 -14.96 5.14 -12.80
N GLU A 96 -15.42 5.57 -13.97
CA GLU A 96 -16.56 4.98 -14.68
C GLU A 96 -16.28 3.53 -15.09
N LEU A 97 -15.10 3.26 -15.66
CA LEU A 97 -14.70 1.92 -16.07
C LEU A 97 -14.56 0.98 -14.86
N LEU A 98 -13.92 1.44 -13.78
CA LEU A 98 -13.83 0.69 -12.52
C LEU A 98 -15.20 0.42 -11.89
N GLN A 99 -16.15 1.37 -12.02
CA GLN A 99 -17.52 1.19 -11.56
C GLN A 99 -18.25 0.09 -12.32
N GLN A 100 -17.97 -0.08 -13.61
CA GLN A 100 -18.52 -1.17 -14.43
C GLN A 100 -17.88 -2.50 -14.05
N ILE A 101 -16.55 -2.57 -14.06
CA ILE A 101 -15.79 -3.81 -13.79
C ILE A 101 -16.17 -4.42 -12.43
N ARG A 102 -16.30 -3.59 -11.38
CA ARG A 102 -16.61 -4.07 -10.03
C ARG A 102 -18.03 -4.63 -9.85
N GLN A 103 -18.94 -4.40 -10.80
CA GLN A 103 -20.26 -5.04 -10.80
C GLN A 103 -20.19 -6.49 -11.25
N GLU A 104 -19.18 -6.83 -12.06
CA GLU A 104 -18.98 -8.15 -12.65
C GLU A 104 -17.95 -8.96 -11.87
N VAL A 105 -16.88 -8.31 -11.40
CA VAL A 105 -15.73 -8.94 -10.76
C VAL A 105 -15.58 -8.45 -9.32
N GLN A 106 -15.67 -9.39 -8.37
CA GLN A 106 -15.39 -9.12 -6.96
C GLN A 106 -13.90 -9.33 -6.67
N ASP A 107 -13.11 -8.27 -6.82
CA ASP A 107 -11.68 -8.25 -6.50
C ASP A 107 -11.35 -7.04 -5.59
N PRO A 108 -10.72 -7.25 -4.41
CA PRO A 108 -10.25 -6.17 -3.55
C PRO A 108 -9.32 -5.16 -4.24
N LEU A 109 -8.56 -5.55 -5.26
CA LEU A 109 -7.69 -4.64 -6.01
C LEU A 109 -8.50 -3.68 -6.87
N ILE A 110 -9.54 -4.18 -7.56
CA ILE A 110 -10.47 -3.34 -8.33
C ILE A 110 -11.17 -2.35 -7.40
N GLU A 111 -11.59 -2.80 -6.23
CA GLU A 111 -12.15 -1.93 -5.18
C GLU A 111 -11.15 -0.84 -4.75
N ALA A 112 -9.88 -1.20 -4.57
CA ALA A 112 -8.84 -0.23 -4.20
C ALA A 112 -8.64 0.85 -5.27
N TYR A 113 -8.51 0.45 -6.54
CA TYR A 113 -8.42 1.40 -7.65
C TYR A 113 -9.66 2.27 -7.75
N TYR A 114 -10.86 1.70 -7.61
CA TYR A 114 -12.11 2.45 -7.58
C TYR A 114 -12.11 3.50 -6.46
N GLY A 115 -11.69 3.10 -5.25
CA GLY A 115 -11.59 4.00 -4.10
C GLY A 115 -10.59 5.14 -4.34
N SER A 116 -9.43 4.83 -4.92
CA SER A 116 -8.42 5.82 -5.29
C SER A 116 -8.93 6.81 -6.35
N ALA A 117 -9.50 6.31 -7.45
CA ALA A 117 -10.11 7.14 -8.50
C ALA A 117 -11.25 8.01 -7.96
N THR A 118 -12.05 7.50 -7.01
CA THR A 118 -13.08 8.28 -6.32
C THR A 118 -12.49 9.43 -5.49
N CYS A 119 -11.36 9.22 -4.82
CA CYS A 119 -10.64 10.30 -4.14
C CYS A 119 -10.08 11.34 -5.13
N LEU A 120 -9.59 10.91 -6.30
CA LEU A 120 -9.14 11.81 -7.37
C LEU A 120 -10.29 12.66 -7.92
N LEU A 121 -11.50 12.10 -8.10
CA LEU A 121 -12.70 12.91 -8.42
C LEU A 121 -12.97 13.97 -7.34
N GLY A 122 -12.74 13.62 -6.07
CA GLY A 122 -12.82 14.58 -4.97
C GLY A 122 -11.83 15.73 -5.13
N ARG A 123 -10.55 15.42 -5.43
CA ARG A 123 -9.49 16.41 -5.70
C ARG A 123 -9.92 17.41 -6.77
N ASP A 124 -10.52 16.91 -7.86
CA ASP A 124 -10.84 17.71 -9.04
C ASP A 124 -12.18 18.44 -8.94
N ALA A 125 -13.02 18.10 -7.96
CA ALA A 125 -14.32 18.73 -7.76
C ALA A 125 -14.19 20.21 -7.33
N ILE A 126 -14.99 21.07 -7.98
CA ILE A 126 -15.09 22.50 -7.67
C ILE A 126 -15.88 22.71 -6.38
N ASN A 127 -16.98 21.98 -6.20
CA ASN A 127 -17.84 22.10 -5.02
C ASN A 127 -17.17 21.45 -3.78
N PRO A 128 -16.94 22.19 -2.68
CA PRO A 128 -16.28 21.65 -1.49
C PRO A 128 -17.01 20.47 -0.83
N ASN A 129 -18.34 20.45 -0.86
CA ASN A 129 -19.13 19.36 -0.29
C ASN A 129 -18.98 18.08 -1.12
N VAL A 130 -18.98 18.22 -2.45
CA VAL A 130 -18.73 17.09 -3.37
C VAL A 130 -17.31 16.57 -3.19
N ARG A 131 -16.32 17.47 -3.10
CA ARG A 131 -14.92 17.12 -2.81
C ARG A 131 -14.79 16.27 -1.55
N MET A 132 -15.38 16.76 -0.45
CA MET A 132 -15.32 16.06 0.84
C MET A 132 -16.05 14.71 0.78
N ALA A 133 -17.26 14.67 0.21
CA ALA A 133 -18.04 13.44 0.10
C ALA A 133 -17.31 12.36 -0.72
N LYS A 134 -16.73 12.74 -1.86
CA LYS A 134 -15.94 11.82 -2.71
C LYS A 134 -14.68 11.34 -2.01
N ALA A 135 -13.93 12.24 -1.35
CA ALA A 135 -12.75 11.86 -0.57
C ALA A 135 -13.09 10.84 0.53
N LEU A 136 -14.12 11.10 1.34
CA LEU A 136 -14.55 10.17 2.41
C LEU A 136 -15.07 8.84 1.85
N SER A 137 -15.81 8.87 0.74
CA SER A 137 -16.31 7.68 0.07
C SER A 137 -15.18 6.80 -0.45
N GLY A 138 -14.20 7.38 -1.15
CA GLY A 138 -13.04 6.65 -1.65
C GLY A 138 -12.17 6.07 -0.53
N LEU A 139 -11.94 6.82 0.55
CA LEU A 139 -11.23 6.34 1.74
C LEU A 139 -11.91 5.13 2.38
N LYS A 140 -13.25 5.15 2.49
CA LYS A 140 -14.01 4.02 3.04
C LYS A 140 -13.80 2.75 2.22
N VAL A 141 -13.78 2.87 0.89
CA VAL A 141 -13.52 1.74 -0.01
C VAL A 141 -12.08 1.23 0.17
N LEU A 142 -11.09 2.12 0.19
CA LEU A 142 -9.68 1.75 0.39
C LEU A 142 -9.44 1.04 1.73
N ASP A 143 -10.07 1.52 2.80
CA ASP A 143 -9.98 0.88 4.12
C ASP A 143 -10.56 -0.53 4.11
N GLN A 144 -11.69 -0.73 3.40
CA GLN A 144 -12.29 -2.04 3.25
C GLN A 144 -11.47 -2.96 2.35
N ALA A 145 -10.84 -2.44 1.29
CA ALA A 145 -9.96 -3.20 0.41
C ALA A 145 -8.74 -3.74 1.19
N VAL A 146 -8.05 -2.90 1.96
CA VAL A 146 -6.93 -3.36 2.82
C VAL A 146 -7.42 -4.33 3.90
N LYS A 147 -8.60 -4.11 4.49
CA LYS A 147 -9.16 -5.04 5.48
C LYS A 147 -9.41 -6.43 4.86
N THR A 148 -9.83 -6.46 3.59
CA THR A 148 -10.15 -7.70 2.88
C THR A 148 -8.89 -8.43 2.42
N ALA A 149 -7.89 -7.70 1.93
CA ALA A 149 -6.63 -8.26 1.45
C ALA A 149 -5.43 -7.53 2.08
N PRO A 150 -5.16 -7.73 3.39
CA PRO A 150 -4.16 -6.95 4.13
C PRO A 150 -2.70 -7.18 3.71
N GLY A 151 -2.44 -8.27 2.97
CA GLY A 151 -1.12 -8.60 2.42
C GLY A 151 -0.91 -8.14 0.97
N HIS A 152 -1.91 -7.52 0.34
CA HIS A 152 -1.78 -7.09 -1.05
C HIS A 152 -1.01 -5.78 -1.14
N VAL A 153 0.09 -5.79 -1.90
CA VAL A 153 1.03 -4.67 -2.02
C VAL A 153 0.36 -3.46 -2.64
N ASP A 154 -0.20 -3.61 -3.85
CA ASP A 154 -0.78 -2.49 -4.60
C ASP A 154 -1.94 -1.79 -3.86
N ILE A 155 -2.79 -2.55 -3.16
CA ILE A 155 -3.87 -1.99 -2.34
C ILE A 155 -3.30 -1.08 -1.24
N ARG A 156 -2.18 -1.47 -0.61
CA ARG A 156 -1.52 -0.63 0.40
C ARG A 156 -0.81 0.56 -0.22
N VAL A 157 -0.23 0.41 -1.41
CA VAL A 157 0.34 1.54 -2.18
C VAL A 157 -0.73 2.59 -2.47
N LEU A 158 -1.89 2.17 -3.00
CA LEU A 158 -3.00 3.06 -3.29
C LEU A 158 -3.48 3.78 -2.03
N ARG A 159 -3.69 3.04 -0.93
CA ARG A 159 -4.17 3.65 0.32
C ARG A 159 -3.13 4.57 0.96
N SER A 160 -1.85 4.20 0.96
CA SER A 160 -0.79 5.04 1.55
C SER A 160 -0.69 6.37 0.83
N GLN A 161 -0.65 6.35 -0.51
CA GLN A 161 -0.55 7.53 -1.36
C GLN A 161 -1.77 8.44 -1.21
N VAL A 162 -2.99 7.88 -1.22
CA VAL A 162 -4.21 8.66 -1.02
C VAL A 162 -4.25 9.27 0.38
N CYS A 163 -3.99 8.49 1.44
CA CYS A 163 -4.02 8.98 2.82
C CYS A 163 -2.98 10.07 3.08
N PHE A 164 -1.79 9.94 2.48
CA PHE A 164 -0.69 10.90 2.63
C PHE A 164 -1.00 12.26 1.99
N ARG A 165 -1.65 12.26 0.82
CA ARG A 165 -1.93 13.48 0.05
C ARG A 165 -3.12 14.27 0.58
N LEU A 166 -3.91 13.71 1.49
CA LEU A 166 -5.05 14.40 2.08
C LEU A 166 -4.61 15.37 3.18
N PRO A 167 -5.21 16.57 3.29
CA PRO A 167 -4.86 17.53 4.33
C PRO A 167 -5.11 16.96 5.74
N GLU A 168 -4.04 16.82 6.51
CA GLU A 168 -4.08 16.20 7.85
C GLU A 168 -5.08 16.88 8.79
N LYS A 169 -5.21 18.21 8.71
CA LYS A 169 -6.12 19.02 9.54
C LYS A 169 -7.60 18.61 9.42
N TYR A 170 -8.01 18.05 8.29
CA TYR A 170 -9.40 17.71 8.02
C TYR A 170 -9.66 16.20 8.05
N PHE A 171 -8.69 15.40 7.57
CA PHE A 171 -8.91 13.97 7.35
C PHE A 171 -8.25 13.07 8.40
N HIS A 172 -7.21 13.54 9.09
CA HIS A 172 -6.47 12.77 10.10
C HIS A 172 -5.96 11.40 9.60
N ARG A 173 -5.41 11.37 8.37
CA ARG A 173 -5.03 10.12 7.67
C ARG A 173 -3.53 9.84 7.67
N SER A 174 -2.69 10.75 8.17
CA SER A 174 -1.23 10.56 8.21
C SER A 174 -0.82 9.33 9.01
N THR A 175 -1.50 8.99 10.12
CA THR A 175 -1.25 7.75 10.87
C THR A 175 -1.52 6.49 10.04
N THR A 176 -2.53 6.52 9.17
CA THR A 176 -2.83 5.39 8.27
C THR A 176 -1.75 5.27 7.21
N ALA A 177 -1.34 6.40 6.60
CA ALA A 177 -0.24 6.42 5.64
C ALA A 177 1.08 5.92 6.26
N ILE A 178 1.41 6.35 7.48
CA ILE A 178 2.58 5.86 8.24
C ILE A 178 2.56 4.33 8.34
N ASN A 179 1.43 3.75 8.74
CA ASN A 179 1.33 2.30 8.91
C ASN A 179 1.53 1.55 7.58
N ASP A 180 0.97 2.06 6.48
CA ASP A 180 1.13 1.44 5.17
C ASP A 180 2.55 1.61 4.63
N PHE A 181 3.15 2.80 4.72
CA PHE A 181 4.53 3.02 4.29
C PHE A 181 5.52 2.17 5.08
N CYS A 182 5.39 2.08 6.41
CA CYS A 182 6.21 1.18 7.22
C CYS A 182 6.11 -0.28 6.75
N GLN A 183 4.90 -0.73 6.41
CA GLN A 183 4.67 -2.09 5.94
C GLN A 183 5.28 -2.34 4.55
N LEU A 184 5.15 -1.36 3.63
CA LEU A 184 5.73 -1.43 2.29
C LEU A 184 7.27 -1.43 2.34
N ILE A 185 7.87 -0.55 3.14
CA ILE A 185 9.31 -0.50 3.41
C ILE A 185 9.80 -1.84 3.96
N TYR A 186 9.11 -2.40 4.95
CA TYR A 186 9.47 -3.71 5.50
C TYR A 186 9.45 -4.79 4.43
N TRP A 187 8.39 -4.88 3.62
CA TRP A 187 8.28 -5.90 2.59
C TRP A 187 9.38 -5.78 1.53
N TYR A 188 9.70 -4.56 1.08
CA TYR A 188 10.81 -4.33 0.17
C TYR A 188 12.17 -4.74 0.75
N GLU A 189 12.38 -4.50 2.05
CA GLU A 189 13.62 -4.91 2.71
C GLU A 189 13.75 -6.44 2.84
N GLN A 190 12.63 -7.17 2.80
CA GLN A 190 12.64 -8.64 2.71
C GLN A 190 12.78 -9.15 1.27
N ASP A 191 12.23 -8.43 0.30
CA ASP A 191 12.24 -8.76 -1.11
C ASP A 191 12.41 -7.49 -1.96
N ARG A 192 13.64 -7.27 -2.45
CA ARG A 192 14.00 -6.07 -3.21
C ARG A 192 13.49 -6.08 -4.65
N GLU A 193 12.91 -7.20 -5.10
CA GLU A 193 12.28 -7.31 -6.42
C GLU A 193 10.79 -6.93 -6.39
N LEU A 194 10.24 -6.68 -5.18
CA LEU A 194 8.81 -6.41 -4.98
C LEU A 194 8.31 -5.17 -5.73
N PHE A 195 9.15 -4.13 -5.82
CA PHE A 195 8.91 -2.92 -6.60
C PHE A 195 10.24 -2.19 -6.83
N SER A 196 10.24 -1.05 -7.52
CA SER A 196 11.48 -0.35 -7.86
C SER A 196 12.19 0.26 -6.64
N GLN A 197 13.52 0.33 -6.71
CA GLN A 197 14.33 1.07 -5.74
C GLN A 197 13.92 2.54 -5.64
N ASP A 198 13.52 3.15 -6.75
CA ASP A 198 13.00 4.52 -6.80
C ASP A 198 11.74 4.68 -5.91
N PHE A 199 10.78 3.75 -6.03
CA PHE A 199 9.57 3.77 -5.22
C PHE A 199 9.84 3.50 -3.74
N TYR A 200 10.80 2.63 -3.41
CA TYR A 200 11.26 2.43 -2.03
C TYR A 200 11.80 3.72 -1.41
N GLU A 201 12.65 4.44 -2.14
CA GLU A 201 13.22 5.70 -1.67
C GLU A 201 12.14 6.78 -1.52
N GLN A 202 11.17 6.83 -2.43
CA GLN A 202 10.01 7.72 -2.31
C GLN A 202 9.17 7.37 -1.07
N CYS A 203 8.98 6.09 -0.76
CA CYS A 203 8.28 5.65 0.46
C CYS A 203 9.00 6.13 1.74
N LEU A 204 10.34 6.16 1.77
CA LEU A 204 11.10 6.71 2.90
C LEU A 204 10.89 8.23 3.03
N ILE A 205 10.92 8.96 1.92
CA ILE A 205 10.62 10.41 1.91
C ILE A 205 9.22 10.67 2.45
N ASP A 206 8.22 9.99 1.88
CA ASP A 206 6.80 10.15 2.23
C ASP A 206 6.51 9.72 3.68
N LEU A 207 7.18 8.67 4.19
CA LEU A 207 7.05 8.24 5.58
C LEU A 207 7.58 9.32 6.55
N GLY A 208 8.73 9.91 6.26
CA GLY A 208 9.27 10.99 7.09
C GLY A 208 8.34 12.21 7.07
N ASP A 209 7.77 12.53 5.92
CA ASP A 209 6.77 13.60 5.77
C ASP A 209 5.48 13.31 6.53
N ALA A 210 4.99 12.08 6.48
CA ALA A 210 3.82 11.67 7.25
C ALA A 210 4.08 11.76 8.76
N TYR A 211 5.29 11.42 9.23
CA TYR A 211 5.69 11.64 10.62
C TYR A 211 5.76 13.13 10.97
N GLN A 212 6.24 13.98 10.06
CA GLN A 212 6.24 15.43 10.23
C GLN A 212 4.81 15.97 10.38
N ASN A 213 3.86 15.49 9.55
CA ASN A 213 2.46 15.91 9.57
C ASN A 213 1.77 15.64 10.92
N VAL A 214 2.13 14.55 11.60
CA VAL A 214 1.62 14.23 12.96
C VAL A 214 2.48 14.82 14.09
N GLY A 215 3.40 15.74 13.77
CA GLY A 215 4.25 16.43 14.74
C GLY A 215 5.42 15.61 15.29
N ASN A 216 5.68 14.41 14.76
CA ASN A 216 6.76 13.55 15.23
C ASN A 216 8.10 13.84 14.52
N LYS A 217 8.64 15.04 14.75
CA LYS A 217 9.87 15.54 14.11
C LYS A 217 11.07 14.60 14.29
N LYS A 218 11.22 13.99 15.47
CA LYS A 218 12.32 13.06 15.75
C LYS A 218 12.29 11.85 14.83
N LYS A 219 11.11 11.25 14.63
CA LYS A 219 10.97 10.12 13.70
C LYS A 219 11.12 10.55 12.24
N ALA A 220 10.57 11.70 11.87
CA ALA A 220 10.74 12.25 10.52
C ALA A 220 12.23 12.37 10.16
N GLN A 221 13.02 13.01 11.03
CA GLN A 221 14.47 13.14 10.86
C GLN A 221 15.19 11.79 10.78
N ALA A 222 14.85 10.84 11.65
CA ALA A 222 15.46 9.51 11.63
C ALA A 222 15.22 8.79 10.29
N ILE A 223 13.98 8.83 9.78
CA ILE A 223 13.63 8.21 8.50
C ILE A 223 14.32 8.91 7.33
N TRP A 224 14.35 10.25 7.30
CA TRP A 224 15.05 10.96 6.23
C TRP A 224 16.56 10.72 6.25
N GLN A 225 17.15 10.58 7.44
CA GLN A 225 18.56 10.23 7.58
C GLN A 225 18.85 8.82 7.06
N GLN A 226 17.96 7.84 7.32
CA GLN A 226 18.01 6.51 6.71
C GLN A 226 17.88 6.61 5.18
N GLY A 227 16.96 7.43 4.66
CA GLY A 227 16.84 7.68 3.22
C GLY A 227 18.16 8.12 2.57
N LEU A 228 18.94 8.98 3.25
CA LEU A 228 20.23 9.44 2.74
C LEU A 228 21.31 8.38 2.71
N THR A 229 21.23 7.31 3.52
CA THR A 229 22.23 6.23 3.50
C THR A 229 21.97 5.24 2.37
N VAL A 230 20.73 5.13 1.91
CA VAL A 230 20.32 4.16 0.87
C VAL A 230 20.23 4.79 -0.52
N THR A 231 19.88 6.08 -0.62
CA THR A 231 19.65 6.71 -1.92
C THR A 231 20.93 6.96 -2.70
N LYS A 232 20.89 6.65 -3.98
CA LYS A 232 21.92 7.03 -4.96
C LYS A 232 21.42 8.09 -5.94
N ASP A 233 20.12 8.39 -5.93
CA ASP A 233 19.52 9.37 -6.82
C ASP A 233 19.80 10.80 -6.31
N PRO A 234 20.44 11.67 -7.12
CA PRO A 234 20.66 13.07 -6.77
C PRO A 234 19.36 13.83 -6.40
N LYS A 235 18.23 13.52 -7.05
CA LYS A 235 16.92 14.13 -6.80
C LYS A 235 16.41 13.79 -5.40
N HIS A 236 16.44 12.51 -5.02
CA HIS A 236 16.04 12.07 -3.69
C HIS A 236 16.99 12.60 -2.61
N SER A 237 18.31 12.52 -2.85
CA SER A 237 19.32 13.07 -1.94
C SER A 237 19.10 14.56 -1.67
N LYS A 238 18.82 15.35 -2.72
CA LYS A 238 18.51 16.78 -2.60
C LYS A 238 17.24 17.02 -1.79
N THR A 239 16.19 16.26 -2.05
CA THR A 239 14.91 16.36 -1.31
C THR A 239 15.10 16.06 0.18
N LEU A 240 15.78 14.97 0.52
CA LEU A 240 16.03 14.56 1.90
C LEU A 240 16.90 15.58 2.66
N LYS A 241 17.97 16.10 2.05
CA LYS A 241 18.79 17.18 2.63
C LYS A 241 17.97 18.43 2.91
N LYS A 242 17.05 18.80 2.02
CA LYS A 242 16.15 19.94 2.24
C LYS A 242 15.25 19.72 3.46
N ARG A 243 14.70 18.52 3.64
CA ARG A 243 13.82 18.18 4.79
C ARG A 243 14.56 18.18 6.13
N LEU A 244 15.81 17.73 6.16
CA LEU A 244 16.62 17.73 7.37
C LEU A 244 17.02 19.14 7.85
N ASN A 245 17.03 20.11 6.93
CA ASN A 245 17.38 21.51 7.21
C ASN A 245 16.17 22.41 7.51
N SER A 246 14.93 21.88 7.47
CA SER A 246 13.68 22.60 7.74
C SER A 246 13.13 22.33 9.14
#